data_AF-A0A1S8BA91-F1
#
_entry.id   AF-A0A1S8BA91-F1
#
_cell.length_a   1.000
_cell.length_b   1.000
_cell.length_c   1.000
_cell.angle_alpha   90.00
_cell.angle_beta   90.00
_cell.angle_gamma   90.00
#
_symmetry.space_group_name_H-M   'P 1'
#
loop_
_entity.id
_entity.type
_entity.pdbx_description
1 polymer ?
#
loop_
_entity_poly.entity_id
_entity_poly.type
_entity_poly.pdbx_seq_one_letter_code
_entity_poly.pdbx_strand_id
1 'polypeptide(L)'
;SWTPLNATSALLHIVAAATGAIGVGTPLCLDPTYLDASVQYAASVMRAMAAASRVPSWCRWLVAPWLKEVRELKGRIRGMEALVGGVMRARRENGEEAEDLLQWTVDGAARFGLDAEWKVVRAYLGFVFAAVHSTTVVATNVLFNLAAMPPEVTAELRDEMAAALKRHPGGGGGVVTFDALQDMPKLDSFMKETLRLYPLQFANFQRKVLKPFSLSTGQLIPASTVIEVPTMAVSLDASRFPHPHRFDPWRFWRLRTAPGADPTGHQFATVAADGTNFGWGRHACPGRWFAANEIKMVVVAVLGGWDVGMPEEEGGKEGEREREWEGRRWRNWEYGNFVSFACMPPFELFFFFFRKGGWLNGWMVGCAQCFPVPTRELLFRKIET
;
A
#
# COMPACT_ATOMS: atom_id res chain seq x y z
N SER A 1 1.06 11.56 25.36
CA SER A 1 1.41 12.86 24.75
C SER A 1 1.19 12.77 23.25
N TRP A 2 0.80 13.87 22.60
CA TRP A 2 0.72 13.95 21.15
C TRP A 2 2.09 14.24 20.55
N THR A 3 2.46 13.52 19.49
CA THR A 3 3.73 13.72 18.76
C THR A 3 3.43 13.89 17.27
N PRO A 4 3.85 15.00 16.64
CA PRO A 4 3.73 15.18 15.20
C PRO A 4 4.76 14.30 14.47
N LEU A 5 4.30 13.57 13.46
CA LEU A 5 5.14 12.68 12.65
C LEU A 5 4.89 12.92 11.16
N ASN A 6 5.96 12.88 10.35
CA ASN A 6 5.81 12.79 8.90
C ASN A 6 5.29 11.39 8.52
N ALA A 7 3.97 11.27 8.35
CA ALA A 7 3.28 10.00 8.14
C ALA A 7 3.80 9.29 6.89
N THR A 8 4.00 10.01 5.78
CA THR A 8 4.50 9.41 4.53
C THR A 8 5.88 8.81 4.69
N SER A 9 6.82 9.52 5.32
CA SER A 9 8.19 9.03 5.52
C SER A 9 8.24 7.79 6.42
N ALA A 10 7.49 7.81 7.53
CA ALA A 10 7.41 6.68 8.44
C ALA A 10 6.75 5.46 7.78
N LEU A 11 5.61 5.67 7.12
CA LEU A 11 4.89 4.61 6.40
C LEU A 11 5.70 4.03 5.26
N LEU A 12 6.56 4.80 4.60
CA LEU A 12 7.40 4.30 3.50
C LEU A 12 8.37 3.21 3.99
N HIS A 13 8.93 3.38 5.18
CA HIS A 13 9.82 2.38 5.78
C HIS A 13 9.03 1.17 6.30
N ILE A 14 7.89 1.40 6.95
CA ILE A 14 7.02 0.32 7.46
C ILE A 14 6.52 -0.56 6.31
N VAL A 15 6.02 0.06 5.23
CA VAL A 15 5.56 -0.65 4.04
C VAL A 15 6.72 -1.36 3.34
N ALA A 16 7.89 -0.72 3.20
CA ALA A 16 9.05 -1.40 2.60
C ALA A 16 9.48 -2.64 3.39
N ALA A 17 9.43 -2.60 4.72
CA ALA A 17 9.71 -3.75 5.58
C ALA A 17 8.62 -4.83 5.47
N ALA A 18 7.34 -4.45 5.50
CA ALA A 18 6.21 -5.39 5.39
C ALA A 18 6.18 -6.08 4.00
N THR A 19 6.29 -5.29 2.92
CA THR A 19 6.45 -5.78 1.55
C THR A 19 7.68 -6.68 1.44
N GLY A 20 8.81 -6.31 2.05
CA GLY A 20 10.03 -7.11 2.06
C GLY A 20 9.88 -8.44 2.80
N ALA A 21 9.10 -8.49 3.89
CA ALA A 21 8.87 -9.72 4.64
C ALA A 21 8.15 -10.78 3.78
N ILE A 22 7.17 -10.36 2.97
CA ILE A 22 6.47 -11.23 2.00
C ILE A 22 7.31 -11.46 0.74
N GLY A 23 8.19 -10.52 0.42
CA GLY A 23 9.03 -10.53 -0.77
C GLY A 23 10.22 -11.48 -0.69
N VAL A 24 11.10 -11.23 0.28
CA VAL A 24 12.42 -11.87 0.46
C VAL A 24 12.58 -12.58 1.82
N GLY A 25 11.60 -12.45 2.70
CA GLY A 25 11.65 -13.02 4.05
C GLY A 25 12.67 -12.32 4.98
N THR A 26 12.74 -12.84 6.20
CA THR A 26 13.72 -12.42 7.22
C THR A 26 15.05 -13.16 7.05
N PRO A 27 16.21 -12.54 7.37
CA PRO A 27 16.35 -11.21 8.00
C PRO A 27 16.49 -10.05 7.00
N LEU A 28 16.60 -10.32 5.68
CA LEU A 28 16.93 -9.27 4.68
C LEU A 28 15.91 -8.13 4.65
N CYS A 29 14.64 -8.40 4.90
CA CYS A 29 13.60 -7.35 4.92
C CYS A 29 13.82 -6.25 5.96
N LEU A 30 14.63 -6.50 6.99
CA LEU A 30 14.98 -5.54 8.05
C LEU A 30 16.38 -4.94 7.86
N ASP A 31 17.12 -5.39 6.84
CA ASP A 31 18.44 -4.83 6.56
C ASP A 31 18.31 -3.37 6.09
N PRO A 32 19.03 -2.42 6.72
CA PRO A 32 18.95 -1.00 6.35
C PRO A 32 19.32 -0.72 4.90
N THR A 33 20.24 -1.51 4.32
CA THR A 33 20.67 -1.36 2.92
C THR A 33 19.57 -1.80 1.97
N TYR A 34 18.91 -2.93 2.27
CA TYR A 34 17.76 -3.40 1.54
C TYR A 34 16.58 -2.41 1.61
N LEU A 35 16.30 -1.87 2.79
CA LEU A 35 15.22 -0.89 2.98
C LEU A 35 15.48 0.40 2.22
N ASP A 36 16.67 1.00 2.31
CA ASP A 36 17.01 2.19 1.50
C ASP A 36 16.89 1.89 0.01
N ALA A 37 17.45 0.76 -0.43
CA ALA A 37 17.40 0.38 -1.84
C ALA A 37 15.96 0.22 -2.33
N SER A 38 15.07 -0.39 -1.54
CA SER A 38 13.66 -0.61 -1.87
C SER A 38 12.87 0.70 -1.90
N VAL A 39 13.04 1.55 -0.88
CA VAL A 39 12.38 2.85 -0.74
C VAL A 39 12.79 3.81 -1.86
N GLN A 40 14.08 3.85 -2.19
CA GLN A 40 14.58 4.78 -3.21
C GLN A 40 14.43 4.25 -4.65
N TYR A 41 14.11 2.97 -4.81
CA TYR A 41 14.09 2.34 -6.13
C TYR A 41 13.14 3.04 -7.09
N ALA A 42 11.87 3.23 -6.72
CA ALA A 42 10.90 3.85 -7.63
C ALA A 42 11.22 5.32 -7.89
N ALA A 43 11.67 6.07 -6.87
CA ALA A 43 12.13 7.45 -7.06
C ALA A 43 13.31 7.54 -8.05
N SER A 44 14.26 6.61 -7.99
CA SER A 44 15.36 6.51 -8.95
C SER A 44 14.88 6.12 -10.36
N VAL A 45 13.90 5.21 -10.48
CA VAL A 45 13.27 4.87 -11.76
C VAL A 45 12.61 6.10 -12.39
N MET A 46 11.79 6.83 -11.61
CA MET A 46 11.08 8.02 -12.10
C MET A 46 12.04 9.14 -12.52
N ARG A 47 13.10 9.40 -11.72
CA ARG A 47 14.15 10.37 -12.09
C ARG A 47 14.89 9.96 -13.37
N ALA A 48 15.25 8.69 -13.51
CA ALA A 48 15.91 8.17 -14.70
C ALA A 48 15.00 8.26 -15.94
N MET A 49 13.71 7.95 -15.80
CA MET A 49 12.72 8.08 -16.88
C MET A 49 12.57 9.54 -17.32
N ALA A 50 12.43 10.48 -16.38
CA ALA A 50 12.32 11.91 -16.68
C ALA A 50 13.60 12.47 -17.31
N ALA A 51 14.78 12.00 -16.89
CA ALA A 51 16.05 12.39 -17.52
C ALA A 51 16.14 11.84 -18.95
N ALA A 52 15.79 10.56 -19.16
CA ALA A 52 15.84 9.92 -20.47
C ALA A 52 14.80 10.49 -21.45
N SER A 53 13.62 10.92 -20.99
CA SER A 53 12.58 11.49 -21.85
C SER A 53 12.97 12.84 -22.44
N ARG A 54 13.84 13.61 -21.78
CA ARG A 54 14.41 14.87 -22.29
C ARG A 54 15.38 14.65 -23.44
N VAL A 55 15.96 13.46 -23.56
CA VAL A 55 16.83 13.11 -24.68
C VAL A 55 15.96 12.74 -25.89
N PRO A 56 16.21 13.31 -27.08
CA PRO A 56 15.52 12.94 -28.31
C PRO A 56 15.57 11.43 -28.58
N SER A 57 14.47 10.85 -29.06
CA SER A 57 14.33 9.40 -29.23
C SER A 57 15.42 8.76 -30.09
N TRP A 58 15.88 9.44 -31.13
CA TRP A 58 16.87 8.93 -32.09
C TRP A 58 18.29 8.76 -31.49
N CYS A 59 18.69 9.59 -30.51
CA CYS A 59 19.98 9.49 -29.82
C CYS A 59 19.89 8.95 -28.39
N ARG A 60 18.67 8.67 -27.90
CA ARG A 60 18.43 8.22 -26.53
C ARG A 60 19.23 6.98 -26.16
N TRP A 61 19.39 6.03 -27.08
CA TRP A 61 20.16 4.82 -26.83
C TRP A 61 21.66 5.08 -26.61
N LEU A 62 22.22 6.13 -27.25
CA LEU A 62 23.61 6.55 -27.07
C LEU A 62 23.80 7.35 -25.80
N VAL A 63 22.92 8.33 -25.54
CA VAL A 63 23.13 9.34 -24.49
C VAL A 63 22.58 8.89 -23.14
N ALA A 64 21.41 8.23 -23.10
CA ALA A 64 20.76 7.88 -21.83
C ALA A 64 21.64 7.04 -20.89
N PRO A 65 22.45 6.06 -21.36
CA PRO A 65 23.35 5.31 -20.49
C PRO A 65 24.40 6.15 -19.74
N TRP A 66 24.68 7.37 -20.19
CA TRP A 66 25.67 8.28 -19.61
C TRP A 66 25.05 9.30 -18.65
N LEU A 67 23.72 9.40 -18.63
CA LEU A 67 23.01 10.26 -17.69
C LEU A 67 23.26 9.80 -16.25
N LYS A 68 23.48 10.76 -15.36
CA LYS A 68 23.76 10.51 -13.94
C LYS A 68 22.66 9.66 -13.30
N GLU A 69 21.41 10.01 -13.53
CA GLU A 69 20.22 9.34 -12.98
C GLU A 69 20.10 7.89 -13.46
N VAL A 70 20.44 7.64 -14.73
CA VAL A 70 20.43 6.28 -15.30
C VAL A 70 21.57 5.43 -14.73
N ARG A 71 22.75 6.01 -14.51
CA ARG A 71 23.88 5.34 -13.86
C ARG A 71 23.59 5.01 -12.41
N GLU A 72 23.00 5.95 -11.67
CA GLU A 72 22.55 5.75 -10.29
C GLU A 72 21.52 4.62 -10.21
N LEU A 73 20.52 4.62 -11.10
CA LEU A 73 19.54 3.53 -11.19
C LEU A 73 20.21 2.18 -11.47
N LYS A 74 21.14 2.11 -12.43
CA LYS A 74 21.91 0.89 -12.71
C LYS A 74 22.77 0.45 -11.53
N GLY A 75 23.30 1.39 -10.75
CA GLY A 75 23.99 1.10 -9.49
C GLY A 75 23.07 0.43 -8.47
N ARG A 76 21.89 1.01 -8.23
CA ARG A 76 20.88 0.45 -7.32
C ARG A 76 20.37 -0.92 -7.75
N ILE A 77 20.12 -1.11 -9.05
CA ILE A 77 19.72 -2.41 -9.60
C ILE A 77 20.80 -3.46 -9.31
N ARG A 78 22.08 -3.15 -9.57
CA ARG A 78 23.19 -4.06 -9.27
C ARG A 78 23.33 -4.36 -7.77
N GLY A 79 23.10 -3.37 -6.92
CA GLY A 79 23.07 -3.57 -5.47
C GLY A 79 21.98 -4.55 -5.04
N MET A 80 20.77 -4.40 -5.58
CA MET A 80 19.68 -5.34 -5.29
C MET A 80 19.92 -6.73 -5.91
N GLU A 81 20.48 -6.81 -7.12
CA GLU A 81 20.93 -8.06 -7.74
C GLU A 81 21.93 -8.80 -6.83
N ALA A 82 22.85 -8.08 -6.17
CA ALA A 82 23.78 -8.68 -5.23
C ALA A 82 23.10 -9.16 -3.92
N LEU A 83 22.25 -8.33 -3.32
CA LEU A 83 21.55 -8.65 -2.06
C LEU A 83 20.58 -9.82 -2.21
N VAL A 84 19.63 -9.70 -3.14
CA VAL A 84 18.59 -10.72 -3.38
C VAL A 84 19.20 -11.97 -4.01
N GLY A 85 20.16 -11.80 -4.92
CA GLY A 85 20.92 -12.93 -5.47
C GLY A 85 21.70 -13.70 -4.40
N GLY A 86 22.21 -13.01 -3.37
CA GLY A 86 22.82 -13.65 -2.20
C GLY A 86 21.86 -14.56 -1.46
N VAL A 87 20.63 -14.09 -1.20
CA VAL A 87 19.57 -14.90 -0.57
C VAL A 87 19.21 -16.10 -1.45
N MET A 88 19.07 -15.90 -2.76
CA MET A 88 18.77 -16.99 -3.69
C MET A 88 19.86 -18.07 -3.71
N ARG A 89 21.14 -17.69 -3.64
CA ARG A 89 22.25 -18.65 -3.56
C ARG A 89 22.26 -19.39 -2.23
N ALA A 90 22.13 -18.68 -1.11
CA ALA A 90 22.09 -19.28 0.22
C ALA A 90 20.97 -20.33 0.36
N ARG A 91 19.76 -20.03 -0.15
CA ARG A 91 18.64 -20.99 -0.17
C ARG A 91 18.95 -22.25 -0.96
N ARG A 92 19.58 -22.11 -2.13
CA ARG A 92 19.97 -23.27 -2.95
C ARG A 92 21.02 -24.13 -2.26
N GLU A 93 21.98 -23.52 -1.58
CA GLU A 93 23.03 -24.24 -0.84
C GLU A 93 22.47 -24.99 0.38
N ASN A 94 21.55 -24.35 1.10
CA ASN A 94 20.92 -24.94 2.30
C ASN A 94 19.76 -25.90 2.00
N GLY A 95 19.29 -25.95 0.75
CA GLY A 95 18.07 -26.69 0.39
C GLY A 95 16.81 -26.12 1.06
N GLU A 96 16.78 -24.82 1.31
CA GLU A 96 15.67 -24.13 1.96
C GLU A 96 14.60 -23.74 0.94
N GLU A 97 13.37 -24.22 1.15
CA GLU A 97 12.19 -23.75 0.44
C GLU A 97 11.43 -22.77 1.33
N ALA A 98 11.31 -21.52 0.87
CA ALA A 98 10.57 -20.47 1.57
C ALA A 98 9.19 -20.26 0.95
N GLU A 99 8.18 -19.95 1.77
CA GLU A 99 6.86 -19.54 1.29
C GLU A 99 6.80 -18.02 1.07
N ASP A 100 7.59 -17.51 0.12
CA ASP A 100 7.61 -16.08 -0.22
C ASP A 100 7.59 -15.81 -1.73
N LEU A 101 7.38 -14.54 -2.08
CA LEU A 101 7.24 -14.13 -3.49
C LEU A 101 8.51 -14.41 -4.30
N LEU A 102 9.70 -14.26 -3.70
CA LEU A 102 10.96 -14.57 -4.34
C LEU A 102 11.01 -16.04 -4.74
N GLN A 103 10.66 -16.95 -3.82
CA GLN A 103 10.60 -18.38 -4.11
C GLN A 103 9.57 -18.69 -5.20
N TRP A 104 8.36 -18.14 -5.13
CA TRP A 104 7.36 -18.33 -6.19
C TRP A 104 7.84 -17.82 -7.56
N THR A 105 8.65 -16.76 -7.58
CA THR A 105 9.27 -16.24 -8.82
C THR A 105 10.35 -17.18 -9.34
N VAL A 106 11.12 -17.82 -8.45
CA VAL A 106 12.12 -18.85 -8.79
C VAL A 106 11.43 -20.09 -9.35
N ASP A 107 10.37 -20.58 -8.70
CA ASP A 107 9.65 -21.79 -9.11
C ASP A 107 8.94 -21.57 -10.46
N GLY A 108 8.42 -20.36 -10.68
CA GLY A 108 7.80 -19.94 -11.94
C GLY A 108 8.78 -19.53 -13.04
N ALA A 109 10.09 -19.46 -12.76
CA ALA A 109 11.07 -18.83 -13.65
C ALA A 109 11.10 -19.44 -15.05
N ALA A 110 11.05 -20.77 -15.15
CA ALA A 110 11.05 -21.50 -16.42
C ALA A 110 9.84 -21.13 -17.31
N ARG A 111 8.66 -20.96 -16.72
CA ARG A 111 7.43 -20.61 -17.44
C ARG A 111 7.50 -19.23 -18.08
N PHE A 112 8.24 -18.31 -17.47
CA PHE A 112 8.33 -16.91 -17.90
C PHE A 112 9.65 -16.56 -18.59
N GLY A 113 10.51 -17.55 -18.88
CA GLY A 113 11.80 -17.32 -19.54
C GLY A 113 12.81 -16.55 -18.67
N LEU A 114 12.71 -16.68 -17.34
CA LEU A 114 13.62 -16.10 -16.35
C LEU A 114 14.79 -17.07 -16.09
N ASP A 115 15.52 -17.41 -17.14
CA ASP A 115 16.66 -18.35 -17.17
C ASP A 115 17.87 -17.90 -16.33
N ALA A 116 18.02 -16.60 -16.06
CA ALA A 116 19.14 -16.04 -15.33
C ALA A 116 18.72 -15.42 -13.99
N GLU A 117 19.58 -15.53 -12.97
CA GLU A 117 19.36 -14.99 -11.63
C GLU A 117 18.98 -13.50 -11.66
N TRP A 118 19.71 -12.68 -12.42
CA TRP A 118 19.42 -11.25 -12.54
C TRP A 118 18.02 -10.97 -13.13
N LYS A 119 17.47 -11.84 -13.98
CA LYS A 119 16.11 -11.68 -14.52
C LYS A 119 15.07 -11.90 -13.43
N VAL A 120 15.27 -12.90 -12.56
CA VAL A 120 14.42 -13.14 -11.39
C VAL A 120 14.47 -11.94 -10.45
N VAL A 121 15.66 -11.43 -10.13
CA VAL A 121 15.78 -10.25 -9.25
C VAL A 121 15.14 -9.01 -9.89
N ARG A 122 15.22 -8.83 -11.21
CA ARG A 122 14.52 -7.72 -11.88
C ARG A 122 13.01 -7.88 -11.89
N ALA A 123 12.49 -9.10 -12.01
CA ALA A 123 11.07 -9.35 -11.84
C ALA A 123 10.62 -8.99 -10.40
N TYR A 124 11.42 -9.38 -9.40
CA TYR A 124 11.22 -9.00 -8.01
C TYR A 124 11.26 -7.47 -7.79
N LEU A 125 12.22 -6.77 -8.40
CA LEU A 125 12.28 -5.31 -8.38
C LEU A 125 11.03 -4.66 -8.99
N GLY A 126 10.42 -5.29 -10.00
CA GLY A 126 9.14 -4.86 -10.55
C GLY A 126 8.01 -4.92 -9.52
N PHE A 127 8.01 -5.94 -8.66
CA PHE A 127 7.09 -6.01 -7.51
C PHE A 127 7.38 -4.91 -6.49
N VAL A 128 8.64 -4.73 -6.07
CA VAL A 128 9.03 -3.66 -5.12
C VAL A 128 8.61 -2.28 -5.63
N PHE A 129 8.83 -2.01 -6.92
CA PHE A 129 8.41 -0.76 -7.58
C PHE A 129 6.90 -0.54 -7.48
N ALA A 130 6.10 -1.59 -7.72
CA ALA A 130 4.65 -1.51 -7.71
C ALA A 130 4.07 -1.40 -6.29
N ALA A 131 4.60 -2.16 -5.34
CA ALA A 131 4.04 -2.31 -4.01
C ALA A 131 4.35 -1.13 -3.09
N VAL A 132 5.63 -0.75 -2.95
CA VAL A 132 6.07 0.11 -1.84
C VAL A 132 5.39 1.49 -1.89
N HIS A 133 5.57 2.25 -2.96
CA HIS A 133 5.07 3.63 -3.01
C HIS A 133 3.54 3.69 -3.09
N SER A 134 2.91 2.81 -3.87
CA SER A 134 1.46 2.88 -4.06
C SER A 134 0.71 2.56 -2.76
N THR A 135 1.12 1.50 -2.05
CA THR A 135 0.59 1.17 -0.72
C THR A 135 0.83 2.32 0.26
N THR A 136 2.05 2.87 0.33
CA THR A 136 2.36 3.99 1.24
C THR A 136 1.46 5.20 1.02
N VAL A 137 1.22 5.59 -0.24
CA VAL A 137 0.35 6.74 -0.54
C VAL A 137 -1.08 6.49 -0.10
N VAL A 138 -1.64 5.30 -0.36
CA VAL A 138 -3.00 4.99 0.06
C VAL A 138 -3.10 4.90 1.58
N ALA A 139 -2.18 4.21 2.25
CA ALA A 139 -2.14 4.14 3.72
C ALA A 139 -2.01 5.54 4.34
N THR A 140 -1.18 6.41 3.77
CA THR A 140 -1.07 7.82 4.17
C THR A 140 -2.44 8.49 4.08
N ASN A 141 -3.09 8.43 2.93
CA ASN A 141 -4.41 9.05 2.74
C ASN A 141 -5.45 8.51 3.72
N VAL A 142 -5.40 7.21 4.05
CA VAL A 142 -6.30 6.62 5.04
C VAL A 142 -6.04 7.21 6.43
N LEU A 143 -4.79 7.34 6.86
CA LEU A 143 -4.45 7.95 8.14
C LEU A 143 -4.83 9.44 8.20
N PHE A 144 -4.66 10.19 7.11
CA PHE A 144 -5.11 11.59 7.04
C PHE A 144 -6.63 11.71 7.12
N ASN A 145 -7.37 10.83 6.44
CA ASN A 145 -8.82 10.83 6.58
C ASN A 145 -9.22 10.42 8.00
N LEU A 146 -8.53 9.46 8.63
CA LEU A 146 -8.81 9.06 10.01
C LEU A 146 -8.54 10.21 11.00
N ALA A 147 -7.40 10.90 10.84
CA ALA A 147 -7.01 12.07 11.63
C ALA A 147 -7.98 13.24 11.46
N ALA A 148 -8.51 13.38 10.25
CA ALA A 148 -9.51 14.39 9.98
C ALA A 148 -10.77 14.05 10.75
N MET A 149 -11.26 12.79 10.70
CA MET A 149 -12.60 12.31 11.12
C MET A 149 -12.99 12.57 12.57
N PRO A 150 -14.31 12.73 12.86
CA PRO A 150 -14.78 12.83 14.23
C PRO A 150 -14.34 11.59 15.03
N PRO A 151 -13.99 11.74 16.32
CA PRO A 151 -13.51 10.63 17.15
C PRO A 151 -14.44 9.42 17.17
N GLU A 152 -15.75 9.63 16.97
CA GLU A 152 -16.77 8.59 16.88
C GLU A 152 -16.49 7.60 15.75
N VAL A 153 -15.97 8.06 14.61
CA VAL A 153 -15.61 7.19 13.48
C VAL A 153 -14.47 6.25 13.87
N THR A 154 -13.44 6.79 14.52
CA THR A 154 -12.30 6.00 15.01
C THR A 154 -12.74 5.02 16.09
N ALA A 155 -13.64 5.43 16.99
CA ALA A 155 -14.22 4.55 18.01
C ALA A 155 -15.01 3.39 17.37
N GLU A 156 -15.86 3.66 16.37
CA GLU A 156 -16.60 2.61 15.66
C GLU A 156 -15.68 1.61 14.95
N LEU A 157 -14.56 2.07 14.37
CA LEU A 157 -13.56 1.19 13.75
C LEU A 157 -12.84 0.32 14.78
N ARG A 158 -12.55 0.86 15.97
CA ARG A 158 -11.95 0.10 17.08
C ARG A 158 -12.91 -0.95 17.63
N ASP A 159 -14.19 -0.61 17.77
CA ASP A 159 -15.22 -1.55 18.20
C ASP A 159 -15.38 -2.70 17.20
N GLU A 160 -15.38 -2.39 15.89
CA GLU A 160 -15.35 -3.42 14.84
C GLU A 160 -14.11 -4.31 14.95
N MET A 161 -12.93 -3.72 15.12
CA MET A 161 -11.68 -4.46 15.26
C MET A 161 -11.72 -5.38 16.48
N ALA A 162 -12.12 -4.89 17.64
CA ALA A 162 -12.24 -5.68 18.87
C ALA A 162 -13.26 -6.84 18.72
N ALA A 163 -14.40 -6.57 18.06
CA ALA A 163 -15.41 -7.57 17.78
C ALA A 163 -14.92 -8.65 16.80
N ALA A 164 -14.15 -8.28 15.77
CA ALA A 164 -13.54 -9.23 14.84
C ALA A 164 -12.51 -10.11 15.56
N LEU A 165 -11.60 -9.52 16.33
CA LEU A 165 -10.59 -10.24 17.11
C LEU A 165 -11.20 -11.24 18.10
N LYS A 166 -12.35 -10.90 18.71
CA LYS A 166 -13.08 -11.81 19.61
C LYS A 166 -13.77 -12.97 18.88
N ARG A 167 -14.23 -12.76 17.63
CA ARG A 167 -14.96 -13.78 16.85
C ARG A 167 -14.05 -14.85 16.27
N HIS A 168 -12.79 -14.52 15.97
CA HIS A 168 -11.87 -15.43 15.29
C HIS A 168 -10.88 -16.08 16.28
N PRO A 169 -10.81 -17.42 16.36
CA PRO A 169 -9.83 -18.12 17.20
C PRO A 169 -8.40 -17.70 16.85
N GLY A 170 -7.57 -17.49 17.87
CA GLY A 170 -6.22 -16.94 17.69
C GLY A 170 -6.17 -15.41 17.52
N GLY A 171 -7.32 -14.73 17.48
CA GLY A 171 -7.45 -13.26 17.49
C GLY A 171 -7.37 -12.61 18.89
N GLY A 172 -7.16 -13.40 19.95
CA GLY A 172 -7.05 -12.90 21.32
C GLY A 172 -5.63 -12.45 21.68
N GLY A 173 -5.49 -11.56 22.67
CA GLY A 173 -4.18 -11.10 23.14
C GLY A 173 -3.42 -10.20 22.15
N GLY A 174 -4.15 -9.51 21.26
CA GLY A 174 -3.58 -8.56 20.31
C GLY A 174 -3.00 -9.17 19.02
N VAL A 175 -3.19 -10.47 18.80
CA VAL A 175 -2.80 -11.10 17.53
C VAL A 175 -3.89 -10.88 16.47
N VAL A 176 -3.53 -10.37 15.29
CA VAL A 176 -4.48 -10.17 14.18
C VAL A 176 -4.34 -11.33 13.19
N THR A 177 -5.35 -12.19 13.11
CA THR A 177 -5.41 -13.27 12.12
C THR A 177 -5.92 -12.78 10.77
N PHE A 178 -5.65 -13.54 9.70
CA PHE A 178 -6.17 -13.23 8.36
C PHE A 178 -7.70 -13.14 8.36
N ASP A 179 -8.38 -14.10 9.01
CA ASP A 179 -9.85 -14.14 9.06
C ASP A 179 -10.43 -12.95 9.85
N ALA A 180 -9.79 -12.58 10.98
CA ALA A 180 -10.15 -11.37 11.71
C ALA A 180 -9.97 -10.12 10.87
N LEU A 181 -8.87 -10.04 10.10
CA LEU A 181 -8.62 -8.93 9.19
C LEU A 181 -9.67 -8.83 8.09
N GLN A 182 -10.17 -9.96 7.56
CA GLN A 182 -11.26 -9.93 6.57
C GLN A 182 -12.60 -9.52 7.18
N ASP A 183 -12.86 -9.84 8.44
CA ASP A 183 -14.10 -9.56 9.17
C ASP A 183 -14.16 -8.13 9.78
N MET A 184 -13.62 -7.15 9.05
CA MET A 184 -13.70 -5.72 9.38
C MET A 184 -14.26 -4.92 8.18
N PRO A 185 -15.57 -5.04 7.91
CA PRO A 185 -16.20 -4.45 6.73
C PRO A 185 -16.36 -2.91 6.76
N LYS A 186 -16.43 -2.27 7.93
CA LYS A 186 -16.45 -0.81 8.04
C LYS A 186 -15.07 -0.23 7.73
N LEU A 187 -14.00 -0.83 8.24
CA LEU A 187 -12.63 -0.43 7.88
C LEU A 187 -12.39 -0.54 6.36
N ASP A 188 -12.87 -1.62 5.76
CA ASP A 188 -12.82 -1.83 4.32
C ASP A 188 -13.60 -0.75 3.53
N SER A 189 -14.78 -0.35 4.04
CA SER A 189 -15.56 0.77 3.49
C SER A 189 -14.82 2.11 3.60
N PHE A 190 -14.21 2.38 4.76
CA PHE A 190 -13.44 3.60 5.03
C PHE A 190 -12.26 3.74 4.06
N MET A 191 -11.50 2.66 3.88
CA MET A 191 -10.38 2.60 2.94
C MET A 191 -10.85 2.81 1.50
N LYS A 192 -12.01 2.24 1.13
CA LYS A 192 -12.56 2.38 -0.23
C LYS A 192 -13.06 3.80 -0.51
N GLU A 193 -13.71 4.44 0.46
CA GLU A 193 -14.13 5.86 0.35
C GLU A 193 -12.92 6.79 0.25
N THR A 194 -11.87 6.52 1.02
CA THR A 194 -10.59 7.22 0.89
C THR A 194 -10.06 7.15 -0.54
N LEU A 195 -9.99 5.95 -1.12
CA LEU A 195 -9.47 5.76 -2.48
C LEU A 195 -10.40 6.35 -3.56
N ARG A 196 -11.71 6.46 -3.30
CA ARG A 196 -12.67 7.11 -4.21
C ARG A 196 -12.39 8.61 -4.34
N LEU A 197 -12.18 9.30 -3.21
CA LEU A 197 -11.97 10.76 -3.18
C LEU A 197 -10.51 11.17 -3.44
N TYR A 198 -9.58 10.30 -3.06
CA TYR A 198 -8.14 10.49 -3.18
C TYR A 198 -7.51 9.34 -3.98
N PRO A 199 -7.86 9.19 -5.28
CA PRO A 199 -7.34 8.12 -6.10
C PRO A 199 -5.85 8.30 -6.37
N LEU A 200 -5.13 7.19 -6.54
CA LEU A 200 -3.71 7.20 -6.93
C LEU A 200 -3.47 7.87 -8.29
N GLN A 201 -4.46 7.79 -9.19
CA GLN A 201 -4.39 8.36 -10.53
C GLN A 201 -5.75 8.99 -10.89
N PHE A 202 -5.72 10.16 -11.53
CA PHE A 202 -6.95 10.84 -11.96
C PHE A 202 -7.62 10.18 -13.17
N ALA A 203 -6.82 9.53 -14.01
CA ALA A 203 -7.27 8.71 -15.12
C ALA A 203 -6.52 7.37 -15.13
N ASN A 204 -7.25 6.30 -15.46
CA ASN A 204 -6.73 4.93 -15.52
C ASN A 204 -6.88 4.37 -16.95
N PHE A 205 -6.38 3.15 -17.18
CA PHE A 205 -6.58 2.40 -18.43
C PHE A 205 -6.01 3.04 -19.69
N GLN A 206 -4.87 3.71 -19.57
CA GLN A 206 -4.20 4.26 -20.73
C GLN A 206 -3.92 3.16 -21.78
N ARG A 207 -4.47 3.32 -22.98
CA ARG A 207 -4.27 2.40 -24.12
C ARG A 207 -3.92 3.21 -25.36
N LYS A 208 -2.91 2.77 -26.08
CA LYS A 208 -2.62 3.26 -27.43
C LYS A 208 -3.42 2.44 -28.43
N VAL A 209 -4.25 3.11 -29.22
CA VAL A 209 -5.04 2.50 -30.29
C VAL A 209 -4.10 2.10 -31.41
N LEU A 210 -3.94 0.79 -31.64
CA LEU A 210 -3.05 0.28 -32.69
C LEU A 210 -3.73 0.19 -34.06
N LYS A 211 -5.04 -0.09 -34.05
CA LYS A 211 -5.89 -0.16 -35.23
C LYS A 211 -7.15 0.67 -34.97
N PRO A 212 -7.65 1.45 -35.93
CA PRO A 212 -8.87 2.23 -35.72
C PRO A 212 -10.05 1.32 -35.39
N PHE A 213 -10.93 1.77 -34.51
CA PHE A 213 -12.16 1.04 -34.17
C PHE A 213 -13.29 2.02 -33.82
N SER A 214 -14.53 1.59 -33.99
CA SER A 214 -15.70 2.39 -33.63
C SER A 214 -16.23 2.00 -32.26
N LEU A 215 -16.60 3.00 -31.45
CA LEU A 215 -17.37 2.80 -30.22
C LEU A 215 -18.80 2.37 -30.54
N SER A 216 -19.52 1.81 -29.55
CA SER A 216 -20.95 1.52 -29.67
C SER A 216 -21.80 2.75 -29.98
N THR A 217 -21.28 3.96 -29.70
CA THR A 217 -21.88 5.25 -30.05
C THR A 217 -21.69 5.63 -31.53
N GLY A 218 -20.96 4.83 -32.31
CA GLY A 218 -20.61 5.10 -33.72
C GLY A 218 -19.36 5.96 -33.90
N GLN A 219 -18.77 6.52 -32.83
CA GLN A 219 -17.57 7.33 -32.92
C GLN A 219 -16.35 6.49 -33.31
N LEU A 220 -15.69 6.84 -34.42
CA LEU A 220 -14.43 6.22 -34.86
C LEU A 220 -13.25 6.78 -34.05
N ILE A 221 -12.48 5.90 -33.43
CA ILE A 221 -11.23 6.24 -32.76
C ILE A 221 -10.06 5.91 -33.69
N PRO A 222 -9.26 6.91 -34.13
CA PRO A 222 -8.12 6.69 -35.02
C PRO A 222 -7.00 5.85 -34.40
N ALA A 223 -6.17 5.27 -35.27
CA ALA A 223 -4.90 4.69 -34.85
C ALA A 223 -3.98 5.76 -34.25
N SER A 224 -3.11 5.33 -33.34
CA SER A 224 -2.18 6.15 -32.56
C SER A 224 -2.79 7.10 -31.54
N THR A 225 -4.11 7.16 -31.40
CA THR A 225 -4.78 7.84 -30.27
C THR A 225 -4.47 7.12 -28.95
N VAL A 226 -4.23 7.87 -27.89
CA VAL A 226 -4.19 7.34 -26.51
C VAL A 226 -5.55 7.59 -25.88
N ILE A 227 -6.18 6.54 -25.38
CA ILE A 227 -7.46 6.59 -24.67
C ILE A 227 -7.24 6.23 -23.20
N GLU A 228 -8.05 6.82 -22.32
CA GLU A 228 -8.04 6.57 -20.88
C GLU A 228 -9.46 6.73 -20.30
N VAL A 229 -9.69 6.21 -19.10
CA VAL A 229 -10.96 6.38 -18.38
C VAL A 229 -10.76 7.41 -17.27
N PRO A 230 -11.64 8.43 -17.16
CA PRO A 230 -11.50 9.49 -16.17
C PRO A 230 -11.98 9.01 -14.79
N THR A 231 -11.14 8.26 -14.08
CA THR A 231 -11.41 7.69 -12.75
C THR A 231 -11.97 8.72 -11.78
N MET A 232 -11.36 9.91 -11.70
CA MET A 232 -11.82 10.95 -10.77
C MET A 232 -13.23 11.45 -11.10
N ALA A 233 -13.56 11.59 -12.39
CA ALA A 233 -14.89 12.00 -12.83
C ALA A 233 -15.94 10.93 -12.51
N VAL A 234 -15.61 9.64 -12.73
CA VAL A 234 -16.48 8.52 -12.35
C VAL A 234 -16.71 8.47 -10.84
N SER A 235 -15.65 8.64 -10.05
CA SER A 235 -15.72 8.67 -8.59
C SER A 235 -16.55 9.84 -8.05
N LEU A 236 -16.62 10.95 -8.77
CA LEU A 236 -17.38 12.15 -8.39
C LEU A 236 -18.73 12.29 -9.11
N ASP A 237 -19.15 11.29 -9.88
CA ASP A 237 -20.41 11.31 -10.61
C ASP A 237 -21.59 11.21 -9.63
N ALA A 238 -22.37 12.29 -9.50
CA ALA A 238 -23.53 12.36 -8.61
C ALA A 238 -24.65 11.37 -8.97
N SER A 239 -24.70 10.90 -10.22
CA SER A 239 -25.66 9.86 -10.64
C SER A 239 -25.31 8.48 -10.08
N ARG A 240 -24.04 8.28 -9.69
CA ARG A 240 -23.52 7.03 -9.10
C ARG A 240 -23.37 7.15 -7.59
N PHE A 241 -22.83 8.27 -7.13
CA PHE A 241 -22.55 8.54 -5.73
C PHE A 241 -23.28 9.79 -5.27
N PRO A 242 -24.42 9.65 -4.55
CA PRO A 242 -25.08 10.79 -3.93
C PRO A 242 -24.12 11.56 -3.00
N HIS A 243 -24.16 12.89 -3.09
CA HIS A 243 -23.21 13.79 -2.43
C HIS A 243 -21.74 13.36 -2.68
N PRO A 244 -21.29 13.35 -3.94
CA PRO A 244 -20.03 12.71 -4.33
C PRO A 244 -18.80 13.36 -3.71
N HIS A 245 -18.87 14.64 -3.37
CA HIS A 245 -17.77 15.37 -2.74
C HIS A 245 -17.66 15.16 -1.23
N ARG A 246 -18.69 14.61 -0.59
CA ARG A 246 -18.69 14.31 0.85
C ARG A 246 -18.01 12.98 1.08
N PHE A 247 -17.05 12.97 2.00
CA PHE A 247 -16.49 11.74 2.54
C PHE A 247 -17.54 11.09 3.44
N ASP A 248 -17.95 9.87 3.08
CA ASP A 248 -18.88 9.07 3.87
C ASP A 248 -18.21 7.73 4.21
N PRO A 249 -17.72 7.55 5.45
CA PRO A 249 -16.92 6.39 5.83
C PRO A 249 -17.68 5.08 5.60
N TRP A 250 -19.01 5.11 5.69
CA TRP A 250 -19.89 3.95 5.68
C TRP A 250 -20.61 3.74 4.34
N ARG A 251 -20.29 4.54 3.32
CA ARG A 251 -20.92 4.46 1.98
C ARG A 251 -20.92 3.04 1.43
N PHE A 252 -19.75 2.42 1.35
CA PHE A 252 -19.59 1.10 0.75
C PHE A 252 -20.02 -0.03 1.68
N TRP A 253 -19.94 0.18 3.00
CA TRP A 253 -20.53 -0.73 3.97
C TRP A 253 -22.05 -0.83 3.77
N ARG A 254 -22.76 0.30 3.68
CA ARG A 254 -24.22 0.31 3.44
C ARG A 254 -24.59 -0.28 2.09
N LEU A 255 -23.80 -0.03 1.03
CA LEU A 255 -24.03 -0.66 -0.28
C LEU A 255 -23.88 -2.19 -0.23
N ARG A 256 -22.92 -2.69 0.55
CA ARG A 256 -22.68 -4.14 0.70
C ARG A 256 -23.71 -4.82 1.61
N THR A 257 -24.27 -4.12 2.58
CA THR A 257 -25.25 -4.68 3.54
C THR A 257 -26.70 -4.45 3.13
N ALA A 258 -26.95 -3.75 2.01
CA ALA A 258 -28.29 -3.53 1.49
C ALA A 258 -28.98 -4.85 1.12
N PRO A 259 -30.31 -4.96 1.28
CA PRO A 259 -31.05 -6.16 0.88
C PRO A 259 -30.82 -6.50 -0.60
N GLY A 260 -30.38 -7.73 -0.87
CA GLY A 260 -30.10 -8.22 -2.23
C GLY A 260 -28.74 -7.79 -2.80
N ALA A 261 -27.91 -7.09 -2.03
CA ALA A 261 -26.54 -6.77 -2.44
C ALA A 261 -25.63 -8.00 -2.39
N ASP A 262 -24.63 -8.01 -3.27
CA ASP A 262 -23.55 -9.01 -3.23
C ASP A 262 -22.61 -8.72 -2.04
N PRO A 263 -22.47 -9.65 -1.07
CA PRO A 263 -21.56 -9.48 0.07
C PRO A 263 -20.08 -9.37 -0.33
N THR A 264 -19.72 -9.83 -1.53
CA THR A 264 -18.36 -9.69 -2.10
C THR A 264 -18.19 -8.41 -2.93
N GLY A 265 -19.30 -7.71 -3.17
CA GLY A 265 -19.35 -6.40 -3.81
C GLY A 265 -18.75 -5.31 -2.90
N HIS A 266 -18.26 -4.25 -3.53
CA HIS A 266 -17.80 -3.03 -2.85
C HIS A 266 -16.73 -3.22 -1.76
N GLN A 267 -15.98 -4.33 -1.74
CA GLN A 267 -14.78 -4.44 -0.91
C GLN A 267 -13.71 -3.45 -1.39
N PHE A 268 -12.75 -3.10 -0.55
CA PHE A 268 -11.65 -2.19 -0.91
C PHE A 268 -10.98 -2.65 -2.21
N ALA A 269 -10.65 -3.94 -2.31
CA ALA A 269 -10.01 -4.54 -3.47
C ALA A 269 -10.99 -4.91 -4.61
N THR A 270 -12.31 -4.69 -4.45
CA THR A 270 -13.29 -4.97 -5.50
C THR A 270 -13.09 -4.01 -6.67
N VAL A 271 -13.02 -4.62 -7.84
CA VAL A 271 -12.93 -3.97 -9.15
C VAL A 271 -14.34 -3.96 -9.74
N ALA A 272 -14.85 -2.76 -10.06
CA ALA A 272 -16.22 -2.52 -10.51
C ALA A 272 -16.24 -1.42 -11.58
N ALA A 273 -17.31 -1.30 -12.38
CA ALA A 273 -17.45 -0.25 -13.38
C ALA A 273 -17.54 1.16 -12.77
N ASP A 274 -17.94 1.24 -11.51
CA ASP A 274 -17.99 2.40 -10.62
C ASP A 274 -16.82 2.43 -9.62
N GLY A 275 -15.95 1.41 -9.64
CA GLY A 275 -14.82 1.24 -8.73
C GLY A 275 -13.54 0.86 -9.49
N THR A 276 -12.98 1.83 -10.20
CA THR A 276 -11.88 1.62 -11.16
C THR A 276 -10.47 1.84 -10.59
N ASN A 277 -10.35 2.07 -9.29
CA ASN A 277 -9.07 2.42 -8.64
C ASN A 277 -8.01 1.32 -8.75
N PHE A 278 -8.43 0.05 -8.77
CA PHE A 278 -7.56 -1.10 -9.00
C PHE A 278 -7.57 -1.58 -10.46
N GLY A 279 -8.00 -0.78 -11.41
CA GLY A 279 -8.17 -1.22 -12.80
C GLY A 279 -9.45 -2.01 -13.03
N TRP A 280 -9.51 -2.80 -14.11
CA TRP A 280 -10.69 -3.48 -14.66
C TRP A 280 -10.26 -4.53 -15.71
N GLY A 281 -11.01 -5.63 -15.80
CA GLY A 281 -10.79 -6.70 -16.76
C GLY A 281 -9.40 -7.37 -16.66
N ARG A 282 -8.82 -7.76 -17.79
CA ARG A 282 -7.52 -8.47 -17.87
C ARG A 282 -6.34 -7.69 -17.26
N HIS A 283 -6.50 -6.38 -17.08
CA HIS A 283 -5.47 -5.48 -16.53
C HIS A 283 -5.85 -4.91 -15.17
N ALA A 284 -6.84 -5.52 -14.48
CA ALA A 284 -7.04 -5.27 -13.07
C ALA A 284 -5.76 -5.57 -12.30
N CYS A 285 -5.46 -4.75 -11.29
CA CYS A 285 -4.29 -4.84 -10.46
C CYS A 285 -4.20 -6.26 -9.85
N PRO A 286 -3.14 -7.03 -10.15
CA PRO A 286 -2.98 -8.36 -9.60
C PRO A 286 -2.67 -8.31 -8.10
N GLY A 287 -1.98 -7.27 -7.64
CA GLY A 287 -1.60 -7.07 -6.24
C GLY A 287 -2.69 -6.44 -5.36
N ARG A 288 -3.93 -6.25 -5.84
CA ARG A 288 -4.97 -5.53 -5.08
C ARG A 288 -5.32 -6.18 -3.73
N TRP A 289 -5.30 -7.51 -3.66
CA TRP A 289 -5.55 -8.25 -2.42
C TRP A 289 -4.39 -8.12 -1.43
N PHE A 290 -3.17 -8.16 -1.95
CA PHE A 290 -1.96 -7.90 -1.18
C PHE A 290 -2.01 -6.48 -0.60
N ALA A 291 -2.25 -5.46 -1.44
CA ALA A 291 -2.32 -4.07 -1.01
C ALA A 291 -3.45 -3.83 0.00
N ALA A 292 -4.62 -4.45 -0.22
CA ALA A 292 -5.74 -4.39 0.73
C ALA A 292 -5.33 -4.86 2.12
N ASN A 293 -4.72 -6.05 2.20
CA ASN A 293 -4.31 -6.62 3.49
C ASN A 293 -3.17 -5.82 4.12
N GLU A 294 -2.17 -5.40 3.33
CA GLU A 294 -1.04 -4.61 3.81
C GLU A 294 -1.49 -3.27 4.41
N ILE A 295 -2.32 -2.51 3.70
CA ILE A 295 -2.86 -1.23 4.20
C ILE A 295 -3.72 -1.47 5.44
N LYS A 296 -4.55 -2.52 5.42
CA LYS A 296 -5.45 -2.82 6.55
C LYS A 296 -4.67 -3.21 7.81
N MET A 297 -3.59 -3.99 7.67
CA MET A 297 -2.69 -4.31 8.79
C MET A 297 -2.05 -3.04 9.37
N VAL A 298 -1.55 -2.14 8.52
CA VAL A 298 -1.01 -0.84 8.97
C VAL A 298 -2.05 -0.06 9.77
N VAL A 299 -3.28 0.05 9.26
CA VAL A 299 -4.34 0.82 9.94
C VAL A 299 -4.79 0.15 11.23
N VAL A 300 -4.91 -1.17 11.26
CA VAL A 300 -5.23 -1.93 12.48
C VAL A 300 -4.14 -1.77 13.55
N ALA A 301 -2.86 -1.80 13.15
CA ALA A 301 -1.75 -1.53 14.06
C ALA A 301 -1.91 -0.13 14.70
N VAL A 302 -2.19 0.87 13.86
CA VAL A 302 -2.41 2.25 14.32
C VAL A 302 -3.62 2.35 15.24
N LEU A 303 -4.76 1.79 14.86
CA LEU A 303 -6.01 1.87 15.63
C LEU A 303 -5.91 1.24 17.02
N GLY A 304 -5.13 0.18 17.19
CA GLY A 304 -5.01 -0.47 18.49
C GLY A 304 -3.92 0.11 19.39
N GLY A 305 -2.92 0.83 18.85
CA GLY A 305 -1.85 1.42 19.68
C GLY A 305 -1.92 2.94 19.84
N TRP A 306 -2.62 3.65 18.95
CA TRP A 306 -2.54 5.12 18.87
C TRP A 306 -3.88 5.78 18.55
N ASP A 307 -4.07 6.97 19.12
CA ASP A 307 -4.98 7.99 18.60
C ASP A 307 -4.29 8.79 17.50
N VAL A 308 -5.04 9.18 16.49
CA VAL A 308 -4.55 9.89 15.29
C VAL A 308 -5.34 11.18 15.17
N GLY A 309 -4.65 12.30 14.99
CA GLY A 309 -5.26 13.62 14.90
C GLY A 309 -4.48 14.53 13.96
N MET A 310 -5.14 15.59 13.48
CA MET A 310 -4.48 16.61 12.68
C MET A 310 -3.45 17.36 13.56
N PRO A 311 -2.28 17.74 13.02
CA PRO A 311 -1.32 18.55 13.75
C PRO A 311 -1.98 19.87 14.20
N GLU A 312 -1.59 20.36 15.37
CA GLU A 312 -2.03 21.68 15.82
C GLU A 312 -1.46 22.73 14.86
N GLU A 313 -2.34 23.53 14.25
CA GLU A 313 -1.92 24.76 13.59
C GLU A 313 -1.46 25.72 14.70
N GLU A 314 -0.27 26.32 14.55
CA GLU A 314 0.19 27.40 15.42
C GLU A 314 -0.87 28.53 15.43
N GLY A 315 -1.76 28.54 16.43
CA GLY A 315 -2.78 29.57 16.63
C GLY A 315 -4.26 29.17 16.53
N GLY A 316 -4.62 27.90 16.29
CA GLY A 316 -6.03 27.47 16.17
C GLY A 316 -6.70 27.07 17.50
N LYS A 317 -7.70 27.83 17.95
CA LYS A 317 -8.49 27.51 19.17
C LYS A 317 -9.21 26.15 19.02
N GLU A 318 -9.07 25.29 20.03
CA GLU A 318 -9.65 23.93 20.12
C GLU A 318 -11.17 23.86 19.84
N GLY A 319 -11.92 24.95 20.05
CA GLY A 319 -13.38 24.95 19.95
C GLY A 319 -14.00 25.21 18.57
N GLU A 320 -13.23 25.57 17.54
CA GLU A 320 -13.77 25.87 16.20
C GLU A 320 -13.70 24.70 15.22
N ARG A 321 -12.92 23.64 15.54
CA ARG A 321 -12.72 22.48 14.64
C ARG A 321 -13.94 21.57 14.53
N GLU A 322 -14.84 21.55 15.52
CA GLU A 322 -16.03 20.69 15.52
C GLU A 322 -17.11 21.07 14.50
N ARG A 323 -17.10 22.29 13.93
CA ARG A 323 -18.27 22.83 13.20
C ARG A 323 -18.15 22.91 11.68
N GLU A 324 -17.03 22.56 11.07
CA GLU A 324 -16.83 22.74 9.62
C GLU A 324 -16.34 21.46 8.95
N TRP A 325 -17.20 20.45 9.00
CA TRP A 325 -17.01 19.15 8.34
C TRP A 325 -17.60 19.07 6.93
N GLU A 326 -18.47 20.00 6.56
CA GLU A 326 -19.11 20.01 5.26
C GLU A 326 -18.14 20.48 4.17
N GLY A 327 -17.42 19.53 3.57
CA GLY A 327 -16.77 19.73 2.27
C GLY A 327 -15.31 20.14 2.29
N ARG A 328 -14.60 20.08 3.42
CA ARG A 328 -13.14 20.27 3.43
C ARG A 328 -12.44 19.07 2.76
N ARG A 329 -11.95 19.31 1.55
CA ARG A 329 -11.01 18.43 0.85
C ARG A 329 -9.62 18.74 1.37
N TRP A 330 -9.13 17.97 2.33
CA TRP A 330 -7.75 18.11 2.80
C TRP A 330 -6.78 17.72 1.70
N ARG A 331 -5.73 18.52 1.49
CA ARG A 331 -4.68 18.21 0.53
C ARG A 331 -3.40 17.96 1.32
N ASN A 332 -2.91 16.73 1.29
CA ASN A 332 -1.73 16.28 2.08
C ASN A 332 -0.50 17.19 1.98
N TRP A 333 -0.33 17.94 0.88
CA TRP A 333 0.72 18.95 0.72
C TRP A 333 0.54 20.21 1.58
N GLU A 334 -0.69 20.54 2.00
CA GLU A 334 -0.97 21.69 2.88
C GLU A 334 -0.38 21.49 4.28
N TYR A 335 -0.29 20.23 4.73
CA TYR A 335 0.23 19.84 6.04
C TYR A 335 1.64 19.23 5.96
N GLY A 336 2.35 19.36 4.84
CA GLY A 336 3.70 18.83 4.68
C GLY A 336 3.83 17.31 4.91
N ASN A 337 2.74 16.54 4.76
CA ASN A 337 2.61 15.13 5.12
C ASN A 337 2.72 14.81 6.63
N PHE A 338 2.44 15.77 7.53
CA PHE A 338 2.43 15.54 8.98
C PHE A 338 1.06 15.13 9.52
N VAL A 339 1.06 14.16 10.45
CA VAL A 339 -0.09 13.70 11.24
C VAL A 339 0.38 13.54 12.68
N SER A 340 -0.46 13.89 13.66
CA SER A 340 -0.15 13.73 15.08
C SER A 340 -0.65 12.39 15.62
N PHE A 341 0.16 11.75 16.47
CA PHE A 341 -0.17 10.49 17.13
C PHE A 341 -0.12 10.64 18.65
N ALA A 342 -1.07 10.05 19.38
CA ALA A 342 -0.99 9.90 20.82
C ALA A 342 -1.02 8.42 21.20
N CYS A 343 0.00 7.98 21.96
CA CYS A 343 0.13 6.59 22.42
C CYS A 343 -0.96 6.24 23.43
N MET A 344 -1.65 5.12 23.22
CA MET A 344 -2.60 4.55 24.17
C MET A 344 -1.89 3.63 25.18
N PRO A 345 -2.43 3.45 26.40
CA PRO A 345 -1.92 2.44 27.34
C PRO A 345 -1.88 1.03 26.71
N PRO A 346 -0.98 0.15 27.16
CA PRO A 346 -0.39 -0.89 26.32
C PRO A 346 -1.42 -1.86 25.74
N PHE A 347 -1.51 -1.85 24.41
CA PHE A 347 -2.14 -2.87 23.59
C PHE A 347 -1.03 -3.42 22.68
N GLU A 348 -0.55 -4.64 22.93
CA GLU A 348 0.51 -5.24 22.11
C GLU A 348 -0.13 -5.91 20.88
N LEU A 349 0.20 -5.45 19.66
CA LEU A 349 -0.31 -6.02 18.41
C LEU A 349 0.74 -6.91 17.72
N PHE A 350 0.31 -8.10 17.30
CA PHE A 350 1.16 -9.07 16.58
C PHE A 350 0.48 -9.51 15.27
N PHE A 351 1.25 -9.57 14.19
CA PHE A 351 0.81 -10.07 12.88
C PHE A 351 1.45 -11.41 12.57
N PHE A 352 0.67 -12.40 12.14
CA PHE A 352 1.17 -13.70 11.68
C PHE A 352 0.65 -14.04 10.28
N PHE A 353 1.53 -14.56 9.43
CA PHE A 353 1.17 -15.20 8.17
C PHE A 353 1.05 -16.71 8.39
N PHE A 354 -0.08 -17.31 8.00
CA PHE A 354 -0.31 -18.75 8.15
C PHE A 354 0.42 -19.55 7.06
N ARG A 355 1.17 -20.56 7.49
CA ARG A 355 1.68 -21.68 6.67
C ARG A 355 0.61 -22.76 6.57
N LYS A 356 0.41 -23.35 5.38
CA LYS A 356 -0.49 -24.50 5.20
C LYS A 356 0.29 -25.81 5.37
N GLY A 357 0.09 -26.50 6.50
CA GLY A 357 0.35 -27.93 6.63
C GLY A 357 1.48 -28.37 7.57
N GLY A 358 1.11 -29.24 8.51
CA GLY A 358 1.98 -30.26 9.10
C GLY A 358 2.79 -29.85 10.34
N TRP A 359 2.46 -30.46 11.47
CA TRP A 359 3.16 -30.34 12.75
C TRP A 359 4.62 -30.83 12.65
N LEU A 360 5.58 -29.96 13.00
CA LEU A 360 6.72 -30.23 13.89
C LEU A 360 7.68 -29.01 13.98
N ASN A 361 7.77 -28.45 15.18
CA ASN A 361 8.86 -27.72 15.83
C ASN A 361 9.73 -26.74 15.00
N GLY A 362 9.28 -25.48 14.96
CA GLY A 362 10.12 -24.30 14.75
C GLY A 362 9.44 -23.09 15.39
N TRP A 363 9.96 -22.62 16.52
CA TRP A 363 9.38 -21.53 17.31
C TRP A 363 9.56 -20.20 16.58
N MET A 364 8.49 -19.43 16.42
CA MET A 364 8.57 -17.98 16.24
C MET A 364 7.86 -17.33 17.42
N VAL A 365 8.63 -17.07 18.47
CA VAL A 365 8.23 -16.23 19.61
C VAL A 365 8.60 -14.80 19.25
N GLY A 366 7.60 -13.91 19.31
CA GLY A 366 7.79 -12.48 19.49
C GLY A 366 7.12 -12.03 20.78
N CYS A 367 7.49 -12.62 21.92
CA CYS A 367 7.21 -12.05 23.24
C CYS A 367 8.30 -10.99 23.55
N ALA A 368 7.95 -10.01 24.37
CA ALA A 368 8.66 -8.79 24.74
C ALA A 368 10.10 -8.93 25.34
N GLN A 369 10.84 -10.01 25.10
CA GLN A 369 12.17 -10.25 25.69
C GLN A 369 13.26 -10.72 24.70
N CYS A 370 13.01 -10.76 23.40
CA CYS A 370 14.04 -11.06 22.39
C CYS A 370 14.40 -9.90 21.45
N PHE A 371 13.84 -8.72 21.66
CA PHE A 371 14.45 -7.50 21.15
C PHE A 371 15.63 -7.16 22.07
N PRO A 372 16.90 -7.14 21.61
CA PRO A 372 17.84 -6.28 22.28
C PRO A 372 17.23 -4.88 22.27
N VAL A 373 17.34 -4.18 23.40
CA VAL A 373 16.84 -2.82 23.63
C VAL A 373 17.05 -1.82 22.46
N PRO A 374 18.05 -1.95 21.55
CA PRO A 374 18.19 -1.01 20.43
C PRO A 374 17.14 -1.12 19.31
N THR A 375 16.43 -2.24 19.11
CA THR A 375 15.56 -2.38 17.91
C THR A 375 14.14 -1.83 18.11
N ARG A 376 13.65 -1.85 19.36
CA ARG A 376 12.44 -1.11 19.77
C ARG A 376 12.66 0.40 19.61
N GLU A 377 13.90 0.83 19.85
CA GLU A 377 14.37 2.18 19.59
C GLU A 377 14.68 2.43 18.10
N LEU A 378 15.08 1.48 17.26
CA LEU A 378 15.47 1.79 15.86
C LEU A 378 14.29 1.96 14.88
N LEU A 379 13.19 1.22 15.08
CA LEU A 379 11.98 1.39 14.26
C LEU A 379 11.17 2.63 14.64
N PHE A 380 11.35 3.15 15.86
CA PHE A 380 10.53 4.24 16.42
C PHE A 380 11.31 5.42 17.05
N ARG A 381 12.64 5.41 17.28
CA ARG A 381 13.42 6.62 17.70
C ARG A 381 13.57 7.64 16.58
N LYS A 382 13.45 7.25 15.32
CA LYS A 382 13.33 8.23 14.22
C LYS A 382 12.01 9.01 14.24
N ILE A 383 11.13 8.73 15.22
CA ILE A 383 9.92 9.47 15.54
C ILE A 383 10.15 10.47 16.69
N GLU A 384 11.25 10.35 17.45
CA GLU A 384 11.57 11.22 18.60
C GLU A 384 12.80 12.11 18.40
N THR A 385 13.44 12.08 17.23
CA THR A 385 14.46 13.06 16.79
C THR A 385 14.21 13.44 15.34
#